data_AF-A0A925I8B6-F1
#
_entry.id   AF-A0A925I8B6-F1
#
_cell.length_a   1.000
_cell.length_b   1.000
_cell.length_c   1.000
_cell.angle_alpha   90.00
_cell.angle_beta   90.00
_cell.angle_gamma   90.00
#
_symmetry.space_group_name_H-M   'P 1'
#
loop_
_entity.id
_entity.type
_entity.pdbx_description
1 polymer ?
#
loop_
_entity_poly.entity_id
_entity_poly.type
_entity_poly.pdbx_seq_one_letter_code
_entity_poly.pdbx_strand_id
1 'polypeptide(L)'
;LEEKNLVKSSSHKVDGRKRLIDLTPKAFKTIEKMKPIWAKMIKGLEEITDTKNNLMKAMNEVEEKIRQESFYERTNRMLKKK
;
A
#
# COMPACT_ATOMS: atom_id res chain seq x y z
N LEU A 1 5.35 -16.94 -1.21
CA LEU A 1 6.60 -16.13 -1.33
C LEU A 1 7.79 -16.83 -0.69
N GLU A 2 7.61 -17.48 0.46
CA GLU A 2 8.62 -18.35 1.09
C GLU A 2 8.98 -19.56 0.22
N GLU A 3 7.99 -20.29 -0.33
CA GLU A 3 8.24 -21.40 -1.27
C GLU A 3 9.02 -21.00 -2.53
N LYS A 4 8.95 -19.72 -2.93
CA LYS A 4 9.68 -19.17 -4.09
C LYS A 4 11.07 -18.64 -3.70
N ASN A 5 11.46 -18.75 -2.42
CA ASN A 5 12.67 -18.19 -1.83
C ASN A 5 12.79 -16.67 -2.03
N LEU A 6 11.67 -15.95 -2.04
CA LEU A 6 11.64 -14.48 -2.14
C LEU A 6 11.57 -13.79 -0.77
N VAL A 7 11.13 -14.54 0.23
CA VAL A 7 10.96 -14.05 1.59
C VAL A 7 11.54 -15.09 2.53
N LYS A 8 12.28 -14.64 3.54
CA LYS A 8 12.77 -15.45 4.63
C LYS A 8 12.06 -15.03 5.91
N SER A 9 11.54 -16.00 6.64
CA SER A 9 11.03 -15.74 7.98
C SER A 9 12.04 -16.07 9.06
N SER A 10 12.11 -15.23 10.09
CA SER A 10 12.77 -15.54 11.35
C SER A 10 11.86 -15.24 12.55
N SER A 11 12.07 -15.94 13.66
CA SER A 11 11.34 -15.67 14.90
C SER A 11 11.92 -14.42 15.57
N HIS A 12 11.06 -13.56 16.09
CA HIS A 12 11.49 -12.33 16.77
C HIS A 12 12.12 -12.65 18.13
N LYS A 13 13.31 -12.09 18.43
CA LYS A 13 14.11 -12.41 19.63
C LYS A 13 13.40 -12.20 20.97
N VAL A 14 12.40 -11.31 21.01
CA VAL A 14 11.68 -10.91 22.24
C VAL A 14 10.28 -11.56 22.36
N ASP A 15 9.68 -11.98 21.25
CA ASP A 15 8.36 -12.65 21.27
C ASP A 15 8.33 -13.68 20.14
N GLY A 16 8.40 -14.95 20.49
CA GLY A 16 8.45 -16.05 19.53
C GLY A 16 7.23 -16.16 18.62
N ARG A 17 6.11 -15.51 18.97
CA ARG A 17 4.88 -15.44 18.18
C ARG A 17 4.95 -14.40 17.06
N LYS A 18 5.88 -13.43 17.15
CA LYS A 18 6.11 -12.45 16.09
C LYS A 18 7.07 -13.03 15.06
N ARG A 19 6.66 -13.01 13.80
CA ARG A 19 7.46 -13.46 12.65
C ARG A 19 8.06 -12.23 11.96
N LEU A 20 9.38 -12.16 11.92
CA LEU A 20 10.11 -11.21 11.10
C LEU A 20 10.16 -11.74 9.67
N ILE A 21 9.82 -10.88 8.72
CA ILE A 21 9.69 -11.23 7.30
C ILE A 21 10.69 -10.36 6.54
N ASP A 22 11.77 -10.98 6.06
CA ASP A 22 12.84 -10.30 5.33
C ASP A 22 12.85 -10.70 3.85
N LEU A 23 13.22 -9.76 2.99
CA LEU A 23 13.41 -10.02 1.56
C LEU A 23 14.74 -10.74 1.34
N THR A 24 14.73 -11.77 0.49
CA THR A 24 15.97 -12.47 0.10
C THR A 24 16.71 -11.70 -1.01
N PRO A 25 18.01 -11.95 -1.23
CA PRO A 25 18.75 -11.38 -2.36
C PRO A 25 18.12 -11.69 -3.73
N LYS A 26 17.46 -12.86 -3.86
CA LYS A 26 16.72 -13.24 -5.07
C LYS A 26 15.50 -12.34 -5.28
N ALA A 27 14.82 -11.97 -4.20
CA ALA A 27 13.69 -11.05 -4.23
C ALA A 27 14.12 -9.66 -4.68
N PHE A 28 15.20 -9.11 -4.12
CA PHE A 28 15.75 -7.83 -4.57
C PHE A 28 16.10 -7.83 -6.05
N LYS A 29 16.78 -8.87 -6.55
CA LYS A 29 17.06 -9.01 -8.00
C LYS A 29 15.79 -9.07 -8.86
N THR A 30 14.72 -9.65 -8.32
CA THR A 30 13.43 -9.74 -9.02
C THR A 30 12.74 -8.37 -9.04
N ILE A 31 12.79 -7.65 -7.93
CA ILE A 31 12.29 -6.27 -7.82
C ILE A 31 13.01 -5.37 -8.82
N GLU A 32 14.35 -5.42 -8.91
CA GLU A 32 15.11 -4.61 -9.88
C GLU A 32 14.69 -4.88 -11.33
N LYS A 33 14.41 -6.14 -11.69
CA LYS A 33 13.90 -6.49 -13.02
C LYS A 33 12.47 -5.99 -13.26
N MET A 34 11.67 -5.89 -12.20
CA MET A 34 10.27 -5.48 -12.28
C MET A 34 10.10 -3.95 -12.29
N LYS A 35 11.00 -3.20 -11.62
CA LYS A 35 11.02 -1.72 -11.61
C LYS A 35 10.81 -1.07 -12.99
N PRO A 36 11.51 -1.45 -14.07
CA PRO A 36 11.31 -0.80 -15.37
C PRO A 36 9.93 -1.06 -15.97
N ILE A 37 9.33 -2.23 -15.73
CA ILE A 37 7.97 -2.55 -16.19
C ILE A 37 6.96 -1.74 -15.35
N TRP A 38 7.17 -1.69 -14.04
CA TRP A 38 6.37 -0.89 -13.12
C TRP A 38 6.37 0.59 -13.50
N ALA A 39 7.53 1.15 -13.84
CA ALA A 39 7.64 2.53 -14.32
C ALA A 39 6.82 2.78 -15.60
N LYS A 40 6.79 1.82 -16.53
CA LYS A 40 5.95 1.93 -17.74
C LYS A 40 4.45 1.86 -17.41
N MET A 41 4.06 1.00 -16.46
CA MET A 41 2.66 0.93 -16.00
C MET A 41 2.22 2.24 -15.34
N ILE A 42 3.08 2.84 -14.49
CA ILE A 42 2.82 4.16 -13.90
C ILE A 42 2.59 5.19 -15.00
N LYS A 43 3.48 5.29 -15.98
CA LYS A 43 3.33 6.26 -17.07
C LYS A 43 2.03 6.08 -17.86
N GLY A 44 1.68 4.83 -18.18
CA GLY A 44 0.41 4.55 -18.86
C GLY A 44 -0.80 4.95 -18.02
N LEU A 45 -0.77 4.73 -16.71
CA LEU A 45 -1.83 5.18 -15.80
C LEU A 45 -1.87 6.70 -15.67
N GLU A 46 -0.72 7.38 -15.65
CA GLU A 46 -0.63 8.84 -15.64
C GLU A 46 -1.27 9.41 -16.90
N GLU A 47 -0.98 8.87 -18.08
CA GLU A 47 -1.62 9.30 -19.34
C GLU A 47 -3.15 9.11 -19.32
N ILE A 48 -3.65 8.00 -18.77
CA ILE A 48 -5.09 7.72 -18.68
C ILE A 48 -5.78 8.66 -17.67
N THR A 49 -5.10 8.96 -16.57
CA THR A 49 -5.69 9.73 -15.46
C THR A 49 -5.42 11.22 -15.54
N ASP A 50 -4.58 11.68 -16.48
CA ASP A 50 -4.34 13.09 -16.81
C ASP A 50 -5.55 13.70 -17.51
N THR A 51 -6.61 13.85 -16.72
CA THR A 51 -7.87 14.46 -17.11
C THR A 51 -8.15 15.62 -16.17
N LYS A 52 -9.07 16.50 -16.58
CA LYS A 52 -9.54 17.62 -15.76
C LYS A 52 -9.97 17.18 -14.35
N ASN A 53 -10.59 16.00 -14.24
CA ASN A 53 -11.01 15.41 -12.98
C ASN A 53 -10.13 14.19 -12.66
N ASN A 54 -8.87 14.45 -12.32
CA ASN A 54 -7.90 13.38 -12.05
C ASN A 54 -8.35 12.49 -10.88
N LEU A 55 -8.65 11.23 -11.20
CA LEU A 55 -9.18 10.25 -10.25
C LEU A 55 -8.21 9.93 -9.12
N MET A 56 -6.90 9.85 -9.42
CA MET A 56 -5.87 9.55 -8.41
C MET A 56 -5.76 10.66 -7.36
N LYS A 57 -5.88 11.93 -7.78
CA LYS A 57 -5.93 13.07 -6.85
C LYS A 57 -7.17 12.99 -5.95
N ALA A 58 -8.34 12.72 -6.53
CA ALA A 58 -9.57 12.56 -5.77
C ALA A 58 -9.49 11.40 -4.74
N MET A 59 -8.87 10.28 -5.12
CA MET A 59 -8.63 9.17 -4.18
C MET A 59 -7.73 9.60 -3.01
N ASN A 60 -6.62 10.29 -3.27
CA ASN A 60 -5.72 10.79 -2.22
C ASN A 60 -6.46 11.74 -1.26
N GLU A 61 -7.31 12.62 -1.77
CA GLU A 61 -8.12 13.53 -0.95
C GLU A 61 -9.11 12.76 -0.06
N VAL A 62 -9.73 11.71 -0.59
CA VAL A 62 -10.65 10.85 0.17
C VAL A 62 -9.90 10.08 1.26
N GLU A 63 -8.75 9.48 0.95
CA GLU A 63 -7.91 8.80 1.94
C GLU A 63 -7.48 9.74 3.07
N GLU A 64 -7.13 10.98 2.73
CA GLU A 64 -6.76 11.98 3.72
C GLU A 64 -7.94 12.37 4.62
N LYS A 65 -9.14 12.53 4.06
CA LYS A 65 -10.36 12.73 4.85
C LYS A 65 -10.64 11.54 5.77
N ILE A 66 -10.39 10.31 5.32
CA ILE A 66 -10.57 9.11 6.14
C ILE A 66 -9.53 9.05 7.26
N ARG A 67 -8.27 9.45 7.01
CA ARG A 67 -7.22 9.54 8.04
C ARG A 67 -7.56 10.55 9.13
N GLN A 68 -8.15 11.69 8.77
CA GLN A 68 -8.53 12.73 9.72
C GLN A 68 -9.70 12.34 10.62
N GLU A 69 -10.69 11.65 10.06
CA GLU A 69 -11.85 11.18 10.79
C GLU A 69 -12.41 9.97 10.05
N SER A 70 -12.40 8.83 10.74
CA SER A 70 -12.89 7.58 10.18
C SER A 70 -14.39 7.66 9.86
N PHE A 71 -14.85 6.77 9.00
CA PHE A 71 -16.27 6.68 8.68
C PHE A 71 -17.15 6.45 9.92
N TYR A 72 -16.67 5.64 10.86
CA TYR A 72 -17.35 5.36 12.12
C TYR A 72 -17.49 6.62 13.00
N GLU A 73 -16.41 7.36 13.19
CA GLU A 73 -16.40 8.60 13.99
C GLU A 73 -17.33 9.65 13.40
N ARG A 74 -17.29 9.84 12.07
CA ARG A 74 -18.20 10.73 11.33
C ARG A 74 -19.66 10.37 11.59
N THR A 75 -19.99 9.09 11.45
CA THR A 75 -21.36 8.58 11.62
C THR A 75 -21.84 8.79 13.06
N ASN A 76 -21.00 8.44 14.05
CA ASN A 76 -21.31 8.65 15.46
C ASN A 76 -21.51 10.13 15.81
N ARG A 77 -20.68 11.03 15.28
CA ARG A 77 -20.82 12.47 15.47
C ARG A 77 -22.14 12.99 14.90
N MET A 78 -22.57 12.48 13.74
CA MET A 78 -23.85 12.85 13.14
C MET A 78 -25.05 12.31 13.94
N LEU A 79 -24.94 11.12 14.52
CA LEU A 79 -25.99 10.51 15.35
C LEU A 79 -26.13 11.20 16.72
N LYS A 80 -25.02 11.64 17.34
CA LYS A 80 -24.98 12.33 18.64
C LYS A 80 -25.36 13.82 18.57
N LYS A 81 -25.48 14.40 17.37
CA LYS A 81 -25.87 15.81 17.15
C LYS A 81 -27.40 16.01 17.05
N LYS A 82 -28.20 14.99 17.36
CA LYS A 82 -29.65 15.08 17.59
C LYS A 82 -29.93 15.24 19.07
#